data_AF-X6JUY7-F1
#
_entry.id   AF-X6JUY7-F1
#
_cell.length_a   1.000
_cell.length_b   1.000
_cell.length_c   1.000
_cell.angle_alpha   90.00
_cell.angle_beta   90.00
_cell.angle_gamma   90.00
#
_symmetry.space_group_name_H-M   'P 1'
#
loop_
_entity.id
_entity.type
_entity.pdbx_description
1 polymer ?
#
loop_
_entity_poly.entity_id
_entity_poly.type
_entity_poly.pdbx_seq_one_letter_code
_entity_poly.pdbx_strand_id
1 'polypeptide(L)'
;MPVPRKSKHPPEEEYTHLAIKVANCEASVETRIEPEIYHPEYAWNLDDDAPLYRIITRLTLAGVATYPEGRAGEAYELTIYGSNSDSRRIKATVKDVQAKDERGSPKFRSYRGRQIPIYNPPAGIGLIEKERGEPRWTAWLRVSPLFASDALALVNSGRSLFLAIDERRSKRARWIQGVSLQTTDPADE
;
A
#
# COMPACT_ATOMS: atom_id res chain seq x y z
N MET A 1 37.98 6.94 30.11
CA MET A 1 37.14 7.99 29.50
C MET A 1 36.03 7.32 28.69
N PRO A 2 34.75 7.62 28.92
CA PRO A 2 33.65 7.02 28.17
C PRO A 2 33.49 7.70 26.81
N VAL A 3 33.51 6.91 25.75
CA VAL A 3 33.27 7.37 24.37
C VAL A 3 31.81 7.83 24.25
N PRO A 4 31.53 9.07 23.79
CA PRO A 4 30.16 9.52 23.58
C PRO A 4 29.52 8.68 22.48
N ARG A 5 28.45 7.96 22.83
CA ARG A 5 27.60 7.25 21.87
C ARG A 5 27.01 8.29 20.92
N LYS A 6 27.43 8.25 19.64
CA LYS A 6 26.77 9.00 18.57
C LYS A 6 25.29 8.62 18.58
N SER A 7 24.44 9.55 19.00
CA SER A 7 23.01 9.50 18.77
C SER A 7 22.80 9.32 17.27
N LYS A 8 22.33 8.14 16.85
CA LYS A 8 21.84 7.94 15.49
C LYS A 8 20.53 8.71 15.41
N HIS A 9 20.57 9.95 14.91
CA HIS A 9 19.35 10.61 14.47
C HIS A 9 18.61 9.63 13.54
N PRO A 10 17.31 9.37 13.78
CA PRO A 10 16.54 8.57 12.84
C PRO A 10 16.65 9.22 11.46
N PRO A 11 16.74 8.42 10.38
CA PRO A 11 16.78 8.96 9.02
C PRO A 11 15.59 9.89 8.82
N GLU A 12 15.83 11.06 8.23
CA GLU A 12 14.81 12.05 7.95
C GLU A 12 13.73 11.40 7.08
N GLU A 13 12.53 11.29 7.64
CA GLU A 13 11.37 10.80 6.91
C GLU A 13 10.72 11.99 6.22
N GLU A 14 10.62 11.92 4.90
CA GLU A 14 9.99 12.93 4.08
C GLU A 14 8.60 12.42 3.69
N TYR A 15 7.58 13.26 3.88
CA TYR A 15 6.20 12.96 3.51
C TYR A 15 5.81 13.83 2.33
N THR A 16 5.23 13.23 1.31
CA THR A 16 4.83 13.93 0.08
C THR A 16 3.44 13.46 -0.31
N HIS A 17 2.56 14.41 -0.60
CA HIS A 17 1.27 14.11 -1.21
C HIS A 17 1.40 14.26 -2.72
N LEU A 18 1.16 13.20 -3.49
CA LEU A 18 1.20 13.22 -4.95
C LEU A 18 -0.23 13.28 -5.50
N ALA A 19 -0.47 14.19 -6.43
CA ALA A 19 -1.68 14.18 -7.25
C ALA A 19 -1.29 13.75 -8.67
N ILE A 20 -1.97 12.74 -9.21
CA ILE A 20 -1.70 12.17 -10.53
C ILE A 20 -2.99 12.17 -11.33
N LYS A 21 -3.02 12.91 -12.44
CA LYS A 21 -4.14 12.86 -13.37
C LYS A 21 -4.09 11.56 -14.16
N VAL A 22 -5.12 10.73 -14.02
CA VAL A 22 -5.23 9.45 -14.71
C VAL A 22 -5.51 9.67 -16.19
N ALA A 23 -4.72 9.04 -17.05
CA ALA A 23 -4.84 9.12 -18.49
C ALA A 23 -5.31 7.80 -19.10
N ASN A 24 -4.81 6.67 -18.58
CA ASN A 24 -5.12 5.33 -19.07
C ASN A 24 -5.50 4.41 -17.91
N CYS A 25 -6.36 3.44 -18.22
CA CYS A 25 -6.78 2.42 -17.29
C CYS A 25 -6.86 1.07 -17.99
N GLU A 26 -6.30 0.04 -17.36
CA GLU A 26 -6.47 -1.36 -17.73
C GLU A 26 -7.03 -2.12 -16.54
N ALA A 27 -8.05 -2.94 -16.75
CA ALA A 27 -8.69 -3.70 -15.67
C ALA A 27 -8.95 -5.13 -16.09
N SER A 28 -8.73 -6.07 -15.16
CA SER A 28 -9.17 -7.45 -15.28
C SER A 28 -9.77 -7.94 -13.97
N VAL A 29 -10.82 -8.75 -14.08
CA VAL A 29 -11.46 -9.42 -12.96
C VAL A 29 -11.56 -10.91 -13.30
N GLU A 30 -11.03 -11.74 -12.41
CA GLU A 30 -11.00 -13.19 -12.56
C GLU A 30 -11.67 -13.84 -11.35
N THR A 31 -12.40 -14.92 -11.60
CA THR A 31 -12.85 -15.84 -10.56
C THR A 31 -12.41 -17.25 -10.92
N ARG A 32 -11.84 -17.96 -9.95
CA ARG A 32 -11.35 -19.33 -10.12
C ARG A 32 -11.46 -20.13 -8.84
N ILE A 33 -11.46 -21.45 -8.95
CA ILE A 33 -11.28 -22.34 -7.80
C ILE A 33 -9.81 -22.27 -7.37
N GLU A 34 -9.56 -22.39 -6.07
CA GLU A 34 -8.23 -22.53 -5.49
C GLU A 34 -7.43 -23.64 -6.21
N PRO A 35 -6.41 -23.29 -7.00
CA PRO A 35 -5.66 -24.28 -7.78
C PRO A 35 -4.93 -25.30 -6.90
N GLU A 36 -4.53 -24.91 -5.68
CA GLU A 36 -3.80 -25.78 -4.76
C GLU A 36 -4.63 -27.00 -4.30
N ILE A 37 -5.96 -26.97 -4.43
CA ILE A 37 -6.83 -28.12 -4.10
C ILE A 37 -6.61 -29.28 -5.07
N TYR A 38 -6.29 -28.99 -6.33
CA TYR A 38 -6.03 -30.03 -7.34
C TYR A 38 -4.60 -30.55 -7.28
N HIS A 39 -3.72 -29.88 -6.53
CA HIS A 39 -2.31 -30.21 -6.37
C HIS A 39 -1.91 -30.14 -4.89
N PRO A 40 -2.44 -31.05 -4.04
CA PRO A 40 -2.17 -31.05 -2.60
C PRO A 40 -0.68 -31.17 -2.27
N GLU A 41 0.13 -31.75 -3.16
CA GLU A 41 1.58 -31.80 -3.06
C GLU A 41 2.27 -30.41 -3.02
N TYR A 42 1.57 -29.35 -3.41
CA TYR A 42 2.06 -27.96 -3.39
C TYR A 42 1.29 -27.06 -2.42
N ALA A 43 0.27 -27.57 -1.73
CA ALA A 43 -0.65 -26.82 -0.86
C ALA A 43 -0.10 -26.55 0.55
N TRP A 44 1.22 -26.39 0.70
CA TRP A 44 1.91 -26.24 2.01
C TRP A 44 1.47 -24.99 2.80
N ASN A 45 0.91 -24.00 2.11
CA ASN A 45 0.45 -22.74 2.71
C ASN A 45 -1.07 -22.57 2.63
N LEU A 46 -1.80 -23.60 2.18
CA LEU A 46 -3.25 -23.55 2.10
C LEU A 46 -3.82 -23.70 3.51
N ASP A 47 -4.41 -22.63 4.00
CA ASP A 47 -5.11 -22.60 5.29
C ASP A 47 -6.47 -23.32 5.15
N ASP A 48 -6.90 -24.06 6.17
CA ASP A 48 -8.22 -24.71 6.17
C ASP A 48 -9.35 -23.67 6.07
N ASP A 49 -9.10 -22.45 6.55
CA ASP A 49 -10.01 -21.30 6.45
C ASP A 49 -9.85 -20.49 5.14
N ALA A 50 -9.03 -20.93 4.19
CA ALA A 50 -8.82 -20.24 2.92
C ALA A 50 -10.09 -20.30 2.04
N PRO A 51 -10.39 -19.22 1.27
CA PRO A 51 -11.56 -19.22 0.40
C PRO A 51 -11.39 -20.19 -0.78
N LEU A 52 -12.35 -21.11 -0.95
CA LEU A 52 -12.40 -22.04 -2.09
C LEU A 52 -12.38 -21.34 -3.45
N TYR A 53 -13.10 -20.23 -3.57
CA TYR A 53 -13.12 -19.40 -4.77
C TYR A 53 -12.20 -18.19 -4.57
N ARG A 54 -11.18 -18.07 -5.42
CA ARG A 54 -10.35 -16.87 -5.50
C ARG A 54 -10.97 -15.89 -6.49
N ILE A 55 -11.20 -14.67 -6.02
CA ILE A 55 -11.60 -13.54 -6.84
C ILE A 55 -10.44 -12.56 -6.84
N ILE A 56 -9.92 -12.26 -8.03
CA ILE A 56 -8.78 -11.38 -8.23
C ILE A 56 -9.20 -10.25 -9.15
N THR A 57 -9.08 -9.02 -8.67
CA THR A 57 -9.18 -7.80 -9.46
C THR A 57 -7.79 -7.23 -9.63
N ARG A 58 -7.39 -6.97 -10.88
CA ARG A 58 -6.20 -6.20 -11.22
C ARG A 58 -6.65 -4.93 -11.92
N LEU A 59 -6.30 -3.79 -11.35
CA LEU A 59 -6.57 -2.48 -11.92
C LEU A 59 -5.26 -1.72 -12.06
N THR A 60 -4.86 -1.42 -13.29
CA THR A 60 -3.67 -0.63 -13.60
C THR A 60 -4.11 0.77 -14.03
N LEU A 61 -3.68 1.78 -13.29
CA LEU A 61 -3.91 3.19 -13.59
C LEU A 61 -2.60 3.83 -14.01
N ALA A 62 -2.57 4.46 -15.17
CA ALA A 62 -1.41 5.22 -15.64
C ALA A 62 -1.77 6.70 -15.84
N GLY A 63 -0.87 7.58 -15.44
CA GLY A 63 -1.13 9.00 -15.42
C GLY A 63 0.12 9.84 -15.25
N VAL A 64 -0.09 11.15 -15.16
CA VAL A 64 0.98 12.14 -15.01
C VAL A 64 0.75 12.94 -13.74
N ALA A 65 1.80 13.12 -12.93
CA ALA A 65 1.73 13.92 -11.73
C ALA A 65 1.41 15.39 -12.06
N THR A 66 0.45 15.96 -11.35
CA THR A 66 0.09 17.39 -11.36
C THR A 66 0.64 18.12 -10.13
N TYR A 67 0.85 17.40 -9.02
CA TYR A 67 1.38 17.93 -7.76
C TYR A 67 2.27 16.89 -7.04
N PRO A 68 3.31 17.32 -6.30
CA PRO A 68 3.78 18.70 -6.13
C PRO A 68 4.51 19.23 -7.36
N GLU A 69 4.70 20.55 -7.45
CA GLU A 69 5.33 21.22 -8.61
C GLU A 69 6.67 20.58 -9.00
N GLY A 70 7.50 20.19 -8.02
CA GLY A 70 8.78 19.54 -8.25
C GLY A 70 8.71 18.12 -8.84
N ARG A 71 7.52 17.52 -8.89
CA ARG A 71 7.25 16.20 -9.49
C ARG A 71 6.25 16.28 -10.66
N ALA A 72 5.71 17.47 -10.95
CA ALA A 72 4.74 17.64 -12.01
C ALA A 72 5.34 17.23 -13.37
N GLY A 73 4.56 16.52 -14.18
CA GLY A 73 5.01 15.98 -15.47
C GLY A 73 5.65 14.59 -15.40
N GLU A 74 5.96 14.06 -14.22
CA GLU A 74 6.45 12.68 -14.09
C GLU A 74 5.33 11.67 -14.36
N ALA A 75 5.64 10.61 -15.12
CA ALA A 75 4.70 9.54 -15.41
C ALA A 75 4.68 8.49 -14.29
N TYR A 76 3.48 8.04 -13.94
CA TYR A 76 3.23 7.00 -12.94
C TYR A 76 2.34 5.90 -13.49
N GLU A 77 2.61 4.68 -13.06
CA GLU A 77 1.77 3.52 -13.27
C GLU A 77 1.56 2.80 -11.94
N LEU A 78 0.30 2.74 -11.50
CA LEU A 78 -0.11 2.11 -10.26
C LEU A 78 -0.93 0.85 -10.59
N THR A 79 -0.47 -0.31 -10.13
CA THR A 79 -1.27 -1.54 -10.18
C THR A 79 -1.87 -1.84 -8.80
N ILE A 80 -3.20 -1.87 -8.75
CA ILE A 80 -4.01 -2.23 -7.60
C ILE A 80 -4.44 -3.69 -7.74
N TYR A 81 -4.12 -4.51 -6.74
CA TYR A 81 -4.57 -5.89 -6.63
C TYR A 81 -5.62 -6.01 -5.53
N GLY A 82 -6.88 -6.23 -5.90
CA GLY A 82 -7.94 -6.64 -4.99
C GLY A 82 -8.03 -8.16 -4.97
N SER A 83 -7.84 -8.81 -3.82
CA SER A 83 -8.04 -10.26 -3.71
C SER A 83 -8.70 -10.63 -2.39
N ASN A 84 -9.57 -11.62 -2.42
CA ASN A 84 -10.17 -12.22 -1.22
C ASN A 84 -9.23 -13.23 -0.53
N SER A 85 -8.15 -13.66 -1.19
CA SER A 85 -7.20 -14.65 -0.68
C SER A 85 -6.16 -14.07 0.29
N ASP A 86 -5.83 -12.78 0.20
CA ASP A 86 -4.81 -12.13 1.07
C ASP A 86 -5.45 -11.49 2.31
N SER A 87 -6.44 -12.18 2.89
CA SER A 87 -7.30 -11.59 3.90
C SER A 87 -6.57 -11.25 5.20
N ARG A 88 -5.43 -11.89 5.50
CA ARG A 88 -4.66 -11.65 6.73
C ARG A 88 -4.11 -10.24 6.82
N ARG A 89 -3.59 -9.67 5.73
CA ARG A 89 -3.04 -8.30 5.74
C ARG A 89 -4.15 -7.25 5.71
N ILE A 90 -5.24 -7.52 5.00
CA ILE A 90 -6.39 -6.61 4.88
C ILE A 90 -7.22 -6.58 6.17
N LYS A 91 -7.31 -7.71 6.88
CA LYS A 91 -7.99 -7.83 8.18
C LYS A 91 -7.07 -7.54 9.38
N ALA A 92 -5.82 -7.16 9.14
CA ALA A 92 -4.86 -6.88 10.21
C ALA A 92 -5.37 -5.74 11.10
N THR A 93 -5.23 -5.91 12.41
CA THR A 93 -5.68 -4.94 13.40
C THR A 93 -4.49 -4.18 13.98
N VAL A 94 -4.77 -3.05 14.65
CA VAL A 94 -3.75 -2.29 15.38
C VAL A 94 -3.06 -3.13 16.47
N LYS A 95 -3.75 -4.14 17.02
CA LYS A 95 -3.17 -5.08 17.99
C LYS A 95 -2.09 -5.97 17.37
N ASP A 96 -2.25 -6.36 16.11
CA ASP A 96 -1.32 -7.24 15.41
C ASP A 96 0.03 -6.57 15.15
N VAL A 97 0.04 -5.24 15.08
CA VAL A 97 1.26 -4.42 14.94
C VAL A 97 1.79 -3.92 16.28
N GLN A 98 1.21 -4.31 17.42
CA GLN A 98 1.78 -3.97 18.72
C GLN A 98 3.11 -4.72 18.92
N ALA A 99 4.16 -3.98 19.30
CA ALA A 99 5.46 -4.54 19.58
C ALA A 99 5.36 -5.57 20.71
N LYS A 100 6.00 -6.72 20.53
CA LYS A 100 6.06 -7.79 21.53
C LYS A 100 7.47 -7.92 22.10
N ASP A 101 7.59 -8.40 23.33
CA ASP A 101 8.87 -8.78 23.93
C ASP A 101 9.31 -10.18 23.50
N GLU A 102 10.46 -10.63 24.01
CA GLU A 102 11.04 -11.93 23.70
C GLU A 102 10.12 -13.10 24.10
N ARG A 103 9.14 -12.85 24.97
CA ARG A 103 8.16 -13.84 25.44
C ARG A 103 6.80 -13.68 24.73
N GLY A 104 6.71 -12.82 23.72
CA GLY A 104 5.49 -12.58 22.96
C GLY A 104 4.46 -11.67 23.66
N SER A 105 4.80 -11.05 24.79
CA SER A 105 3.90 -10.16 25.53
C SER A 105 3.91 -8.73 24.96
N PRO A 106 2.78 -8.00 24.96
CA PRO A 106 2.71 -6.67 24.37
C PRO A 106 3.55 -5.65 25.14
N LYS A 107 4.30 -4.82 24.42
CA LYS A 107 5.13 -3.75 24.98
C LYS A 107 4.34 -2.46 25.16
N PHE A 108 4.67 -1.77 26.25
CA PHE A 108 4.14 -0.45 26.60
C PHE A 108 5.30 0.45 27.02
N ARG A 109 5.11 1.76 26.83
CA ARG A 109 5.94 2.81 27.43
C ARG A 109 5.13 3.56 28.48
N SER A 110 5.77 3.85 29.60
CA SER A 110 5.20 4.74 30.61
C SER A 110 5.34 6.19 30.16
N TYR A 111 4.24 6.94 30.09
CA TYR A 111 4.25 8.37 29.82
C TYR A 111 3.19 9.06 30.68
N ARG A 112 3.62 10.04 31.50
CA ARG A 112 2.75 10.79 32.43
C ARG A 112 1.82 9.87 33.25
N GLY A 113 2.37 8.80 33.82
CA GLY A 113 1.62 7.83 34.63
C GLY A 113 0.69 6.89 33.87
N ARG A 114 0.63 6.98 32.53
CA ARG A 114 -0.15 6.09 31.67
C ARG A 114 0.74 5.09 30.93
N GLN A 115 0.21 3.89 30.70
CA GLN A 115 0.83 2.90 29.82
C GLN A 115 0.35 3.13 28.39
N ILE A 116 1.27 3.48 27.49
CA ILE A 116 0.99 3.69 26.07
C ILE A 116 1.56 2.51 25.27
N PRO A 117 0.77 1.79 24.47
CA PRO A 117 1.27 0.73 23.61
C PRO A 117 2.39 1.20 22.69
N ILE A 118 3.39 0.35 22.46
CA ILE A 118 4.41 0.57 21.44
C ILE A 118 4.02 -0.23 20.21
N TYR A 119 3.98 0.40 19.04
CA TYR A 119 3.63 -0.23 17.77
C TYR A 119 4.83 -0.33 16.83
N ASN A 120 4.87 -1.40 16.04
CA ASN A 120 5.76 -1.61 14.91
C ASN A 120 4.92 -1.52 13.62
N PRO A 121 4.59 -0.30 13.14
CA PRO A 121 3.73 -0.13 11.98
C PRO A 121 4.38 -0.72 10.71
N PRO A 122 3.58 -1.19 9.74
CA PRO A 122 4.11 -1.58 8.44
C PRO A 122 4.78 -0.38 7.76
N ALA A 123 5.74 -0.66 6.86
CA ALA A 123 6.44 0.41 6.14
C ALA A 123 5.49 1.20 5.22
N GLY A 124 4.45 0.55 4.70
CA GLY A 124 3.40 1.14 3.87
C GLY A 124 2.47 0.05 3.32
N ILE A 125 1.45 0.46 2.58
CA ILE A 125 0.54 -0.43 1.84
C ILE A 125 1.09 -0.84 0.46
N GLY A 126 2.07 -0.09 -0.06
CA GLY A 126 2.74 -0.35 -1.33
C GLY A 126 4.11 0.32 -1.40
N LEU A 127 4.86 0.02 -2.46
CA LEU A 127 6.16 0.62 -2.75
C LEU A 127 6.11 1.31 -4.11
N ILE A 128 6.77 2.47 -4.21
CA ILE A 128 6.97 3.21 -5.46
C ILE A 128 8.43 3.03 -5.88
N GLU A 129 8.63 2.55 -7.09
CA GLU A 129 9.94 2.32 -7.68
C GLU A 129 10.09 3.11 -8.98
N LYS A 130 11.31 3.59 -9.24
CA LYS A 130 11.63 4.18 -10.54
C LYS A 130 12.06 3.07 -11.48
N GLU A 131 11.41 2.99 -12.62
CA GLU A 131 11.79 2.03 -13.65
C GLU A 131 13.16 2.43 -14.25
N ARG A 132 14.04 1.45 -14.44
CA ARG A 132 15.38 1.71 -14.96
C ARG A 132 15.32 1.88 -16.47
N GLY A 133 15.78 3.03 -16.96
CA GLY A 133 15.82 3.33 -18.39
C GLY A 133 14.54 3.97 -18.92
N GLU A 134 13.48 4.05 -18.12
CA GLU A 134 12.24 4.74 -18.49
C GLU A 134 11.97 5.94 -17.56
N PRO A 135 11.38 7.04 -18.07
CA PRO A 135 10.96 8.17 -17.25
C PRO A 135 9.63 7.88 -16.52
N ARG A 136 9.44 6.64 -16.04
CA ARG A 136 8.22 6.15 -15.41
C ARG A 136 8.48 5.65 -13.99
N TRP A 137 7.54 5.93 -13.11
CA TRP A 137 7.48 5.35 -11.77
C TRP A 137 6.40 4.28 -11.74
N THR A 138 6.70 3.14 -11.13
CA THR A 138 5.77 2.03 -10.99
C THR A 138 5.49 1.78 -9.52
N ALA A 139 4.27 1.38 -9.23
CA ALA A 139 3.88 1.02 -7.88
C ALA A 139 2.86 -0.10 -7.90
N TRP A 140 2.93 -0.93 -6.86
CA TRP A 140 1.97 -2.02 -6.66
C TRP A 140 1.46 -1.97 -5.24
N LEU A 141 0.15 -2.15 -5.08
CA LEU A 141 -0.47 -2.31 -3.77
C LEU A 141 -1.53 -3.39 -3.78
N ARG A 142 -1.73 -3.98 -2.60
CA ARG A 142 -2.83 -4.91 -2.34
C ARG A 142 -3.87 -4.21 -1.49
N VAL A 143 -5.13 -4.33 -1.90
CA VAL A 143 -6.27 -3.65 -1.29
C VAL A 143 -7.38 -4.65 -1.00
N SER A 144 -8.38 -4.20 -0.22
CA SER A 144 -9.61 -4.96 -0.08
C SER A 144 -10.31 -5.12 -1.44
N PRO A 145 -10.99 -6.25 -1.70
CA PRO A 145 -11.82 -6.41 -2.90
C PRO A 145 -12.86 -5.31 -3.06
N LEU A 146 -13.40 -4.79 -1.94
CA LEU A 146 -14.36 -3.68 -1.94
C LEU A 146 -13.75 -2.42 -2.54
N PHE A 147 -12.56 -2.02 -2.08
CA PHE A 147 -11.86 -0.85 -2.63
C PHE A 147 -11.60 -1.01 -4.13
N ALA A 148 -11.16 -2.20 -4.57
CA ALA A 148 -10.92 -2.46 -5.98
C ALA A 148 -12.21 -2.35 -6.81
N SER A 149 -13.33 -2.87 -6.29
CA SER A 149 -14.65 -2.76 -6.92
C SER A 149 -15.12 -1.30 -7.04
N ASP A 150 -14.98 -0.52 -5.97
CA ASP A 150 -15.36 0.89 -5.95
C ASP A 150 -14.49 1.71 -6.92
N ALA A 151 -13.18 1.41 -6.97
CA ALA A 151 -12.27 2.03 -7.92
C ALA A 151 -12.66 1.73 -9.38
N LEU A 152 -13.04 0.49 -9.69
CA LEU A 152 -13.55 0.12 -11.02
C LEU A 152 -14.83 0.89 -11.38
N ALA A 153 -15.73 1.09 -10.42
CA ALA A 153 -16.94 1.88 -10.64
C ALA A 153 -16.61 3.35 -10.96
N LEU A 154 -15.63 3.93 -10.27
CA LEU A 154 -15.15 5.29 -10.55
C LEU A 154 -14.49 5.41 -11.93
N VAL A 155 -13.68 4.42 -12.32
CA VAL A 155 -13.08 4.35 -13.66
C VAL A 155 -14.13 4.43 -14.76
N ASN A 156 -15.27 3.76 -14.59
CA ASN A 156 -16.34 3.74 -15.59
C ASN A 156 -17.30 4.94 -15.51
N SER A 157 -17.02 5.95 -14.67
CA SER A 157 -17.92 7.10 -14.49
C SER A 157 -17.91 8.11 -15.65
N GLY A 158 -16.95 8.00 -16.57
CA GLY A 158 -16.74 8.95 -17.67
C GLY A 158 -16.19 10.31 -17.24
N ARG A 159 -15.88 10.49 -15.95
CA ARG A 159 -15.26 11.72 -15.40
C ARG A 159 -13.74 11.65 -15.52
N SER A 160 -13.10 12.81 -15.43
CA SER A 160 -11.65 12.86 -15.17
C SER A 160 -11.37 12.28 -13.79
N LEU A 161 -10.30 11.50 -13.68
CA LEU A 161 -9.90 10.85 -12.44
C LEU A 161 -8.51 11.31 -12.05
N PHE A 162 -8.32 11.39 -10.75
CA PHE A 162 -7.07 11.74 -10.11
C PHE A 162 -6.77 10.70 -9.04
N LEU A 163 -5.52 10.26 -9.03
CA LEU A 163 -4.98 9.38 -8.04
C LEU A 163 -4.20 10.23 -7.04
N ALA A 164 -4.62 10.20 -5.77
CA ALA A 164 -3.87 10.81 -4.69
C ALA A 164 -3.04 9.73 -3.98
N ILE A 165 -1.76 9.99 -3.75
CA ILE A 165 -0.86 9.07 -3.05
C ILE A 165 -0.17 9.81 -1.91
N ASP A 166 -0.35 9.32 -0.69
CA ASP A 166 0.46 9.74 0.44
C ASP A 166 1.76 8.93 0.45
N GLU A 167 2.83 9.55 -0.02
CA GLU A 167 4.16 8.96 -0.06
C GLU A 167 4.91 9.27 1.25
N ARG A 168 5.52 8.23 1.84
CA ARG A 168 6.57 8.37 2.84
C ARG A 168 7.88 7.85 2.29
N ARG A 169 8.86 8.74 2.18
CA ARG A 169 10.23 8.38 1.81
C ARG A 169 11.05 8.13 3.07
N SER A 170 11.66 6.95 3.13
CA SER A 170 12.64 6.59 4.16
C SER A 170 13.89 6.06 3.48
N LYS A 171 15.00 6.79 3.64
CA LYS A 171 16.27 6.53 2.93
C LYS A 171 16.08 6.59 1.40
N ARG A 172 16.20 5.43 0.73
CA ARG A 172 16.07 5.28 -0.73
C ARG A 172 14.71 4.70 -1.15
N ALA A 173 13.91 4.22 -0.20
CA ALA A 173 12.62 3.60 -0.49
C ALA A 173 11.50 4.64 -0.36
N ARG A 174 10.53 4.58 -1.27
CA ARG A 174 9.33 5.41 -1.29
C ARG A 174 8.13 4.51 -1.03
N TRP A 175 7.47 4.68 0.11
CA TRP A 175 6.38 3.82 0.55
C TRP A 175 5.05 4.56 0.43
N ILE A 176 4.04 3.88 -0.08
CA ILE A 176 2.67 4.38 -0.08
C ILE A 176 2.10 4.18 1.33
N GLN A 177 1.66 5.26 1.98
CA GLN A 177 0.92 5.22 3.24
C GLN A 177 -0.60 5.21 3.01
N GLY A 178 -1.04 5.94 2.00
CA GLY A 178 -2.45 6.12 1.65
C GLY A 178 -2.61 6.26 0.14
N VAL A 179 -3.77 5.85 -0.36
CA VAL A 179 -4.15 6.02 -1.75
C VAL A 179 -5.64 6.34 -1.84
N SER A 180 -6.00 7.28 -2.70
CA SER A 180 -7.38 7.55 -3.06
C SER A 180 -7.51 7.68 -4.58
N LEU A 181 -8.67 7.29 -5.10
CA LEU A 181 -9.08 7.58 -6.46
C LEU A 181 -10.27 8.52 -6.38
N GLN A 182 -10.17 9.67 -7.03
CA GLN A 182 -11.13 10.76 -6.89
C GLN A 182 -11.39 11.46 -8.22
N THR A 183 -12.49 12.19 -8.31
CA THR A 183 -12.89 12.93 -9.52
C THR A 183 -12.50 14.41 -9.50
N THR A 184 -11.98 14.88 -8.37
CA THR A 184 -11.49 16.24 -8.14
C THR A 184 -9.98 16.19 -8.02
N ASP A 185 -9.26 17.17 -8.57
CA ASP A 185 -7.80 17.22 -8.44
C ASP A 185 -7.41 17.38 -6.96
N PRO A 186 -6.63 16.45 -6.37
CA PRO A 186 -6.16 16.59 -5.00
C PRO A 186 -5.34 17.85 -4.74
N ALA A 187 -4.81 18.50 -5.79
CA ALA A 187 -4.10 19.78 -5.66
C ALA A 187 -5.03 20.97 -5.34
N ASP A 188 -6.35 20.83 -5.58
CA ASP A 188 -7.36 21.88 -5.35
C ASP A 188 -8.03 21.80 -3.96
N GLU A 189 -7.72 20.77 -3.16
CA GLU A 189 -8.24 20.55 -1.79
C GLU A 189 -7.35 21.16 -0.70
#